data_AF-A0AA43CKA5-F1
#
_entry.id   AF-A0AA43CKA5-F1
#
_cell.length_a   1.000
_cell.length_b   1.000
_cell.length_c   1.000
_cell.angle_alpha   90.00
_cell.angle_beta   90.00
_cell.angle_gamma   90.00
#
_symmetry.space_group_name_H-M   'P 1'
#
loop_
_entity.id
_entity.type
_entity.pdbx_description
1 polymer ?
#
loop_
_entity_poly.entity_id
_entity_poly.type
_entity_poly.pdbx_seq_one_letter_code
_entity_poly.pdbx_strand_id
1 'polypeptide(L)'
;MMQEISLWWENSNTFTFIATGIYVVGLVIWLFVWRLLVGYAWFKKERMLYFPFCGGIVVFFINIVLALLAEIPEYGIEVGIYGFVEKNAATVALLTLGIAVFVVVTFKKHAKILAHDNSRKFLQLVFTSFLLSVLGVLPLYWVPQVFGWLTTLRHLKTVPFLYSLFILGAAMIVYLHEIKKNDSPLLPSGDEEDED
;
A
#
# COMPACT_ATOMS: atom_id res chain seq x y z
N MET A 1 29.84 15.57 29.17
CA MET A 1 29.89 16.32 27.89
C MET A 1 30.44 15.49 26.73
N MET A 2 31.75 15.18 26.65
CA MET A 2 32.29 14.38 25.51
C MET A 2 31.74 12.93 25.44
N GLN A 3 31.55 12.26 26.59
CA GLN A 3 30.93 10.92 26.65
C GLN A 3 29.42 10.91 26.33
N GLU A 4 28.70 12.00 26.60
CA GLU A 4 27.26 12.08 26.26
C GLU A 4 27.06 12.32 24.77
N ILE A 5 27.95 13.10 24.14
CA ILE A 5 27.94 13.37 22.69
C ILE A 5 28.26 12.08 21.91
N SER A 6 29.20 11.25 22.37
CA SER A 6 29.50 9.96 21.72
C SER A 6 28.34 8.95 21.86
N LEU A 7 27.71 8.86 23.03
CA LEU A 7 26.53 8.02 23.27
C LEU A 7 25.31 8.47 22.45
N TRP A 8 25.15 9.77 22.25
CA TRP A 8 24.10 10.33 21.38
C TRP A 8 24.35 10.01 19.90
N TRP A 9 25.58 10.15 19.43
CA TRP A 9 25.97 9.83 18.06
C TRP A 9 25.86 8.34 17.73
N GLU A 10 26.17 7.47 18.69
CA GLU A 10 26.06 6.02 18.53
C GLU A 10 24.58 5.59 18.51
N ASN A 11 23.74 6.22 19.32
CA ASN A 11 22.29 5.99 19.32
C ASN A 11 21.61 6.52 18.04
N SER A 12 21.97 7.71 17.54
CA SER A 12 21.31 8.28 16.36
C SER A 12 21.53 7.43 15.12
N ASN A 13 22.76 6.99 14.88
CA ASN A 13 23.08 6.09 13.76
C ASN A 13 22.33 4.76 13.86
N THR A 14 22.18 4.21 15.07
CA THR A 14 21.43 2.97 15.30
C THR A 14 19.98 3.09 14.85
N PHE A 15 19.27 4.17 15.19
CA PHE A 15 17.89 4.37 14.76
C PHE A 15 17.76 4.62 13.25
N THR A 16 18.72 5.31 12.64
CA THR A 16 18.78 5.48 11.19
C THR A 16 18.97 4.13 10.46
N PHE A 17 19.82 3.25 10.99
CA PHE A 17 19.96 1.89 10.46
C PHE A 17 18.68 1.07 10.61
N ILE A 18 17.99 1.17 11.75
CA ILE A 18 16.71 0.49 11.97
C ILE A 18 15.65 1.01 10.98
N ALA A 19 15.51 2.33 10.84
CA ALA A 19 14.59 2.96 9.90
C ALA A 19 14.86 2.52 8.46
N THR A 20 16.12 2.51 8.04
CA THR A 20 16.54 2.03 6.73
C THR A 20 16.21 0.55 6.56
N GLY A 21 16.51 -0.27 7.57
CA GLY A 21 16.20 -1.69 7.60
C GLY A 21 14.71 -1.98 7.44
N ILE A 22 13.83 -1.18 8.08
CA ILE A 22 12.38 -1.28 7.94
C ILE A 22 11.96 -1.11 6.47
N TYR A 23 12.52 -0.12 5.76
CA TYR A 23 12.18 0.08 4.34
C TYR A 23 12.79 -0.98 3.42
N VAL A 24 14.00 -1.48 3.70
CA VAL A 24 14.61 -2.57 2.92
C VAL A 24 13.81 -3.86 3.08
N VAL A 25 13.48 -4.22 4.31
CA VAL A 25 12.63 -5.38 4.61
C VAL A 25 11.23 -5.18 4.01
N GLY A 26 10.67 -3.97 4.12
CA GLY A 26 9.44 -3.58 3.44
C GLY A 26 9.53 -3.79 1.93
N LEU A 27 10.57 -3.34 1.26
CA LEU A 27 10.73 -3.56 -0.18
C LEU A 27 10.79 -5.04 -0.55
N VAL A 28 11.47 -5.88 0.25
CA VAL A 28 11.51 -7.33 0.02
C VAL A 28 10.12 -7.95 0.20
N ILE A 29 9.42 -7.58 1.28
CA ILE A 29 8.05 -8.05 1.54
C ILE A 29 7.09 -7.56 0.44
N TRP A 30 7.27 -6.37 -0.11
CA TRP A 30 6.48 -5.82 -1.21
C TRP A 30 6.49 -6.75 -2.42
N LEU A 31 7.67 -7.20 -2.84
CA LEU A 31 7.80 -8.16 -3.95
C LEU A 31 7.08 -9.47 -3.67
N PHE A 32 7.11 -9.94 -2.42
CA PHE A 32 6.40 -11.15 -2.01
C PHE A 32 4.87 -10.97 -1.98
N VAL A 33 4.40 -9.84 -1.44
CA VAL A 33 2.98 -9.48 -1.39
C VAL A 33 2.38 -9.39 -2.79
N TRP A 34 3.09 -8.78 -3.75
CA TRP A 34 2.61 -8.72 -5.15
C TRP A 34 2.56 -10.07 -5.82
N ARG A 35 3.56 -10.91 -5.56
CA ARG A 35 3.56 -12.29 -6.06
C ARG A 35 2.35 -13.07 -5.53
N LEU A 36 1.98 -12.88 -4.27
CA LEU A 36 0.85 -13.57 -3.65
C LEU A 36 -0.52 -13.03 -4.04
N LEU A 37 -0.69 -11.70 -4.09
CA LEU A 37 -2.01 -11.07 -4.28
C LEU A 37 -2.44 -11.02 -5.75
N VAL A 38 -1.53 -10.58 -6.62
CA VAL A 38 -1.84 -10.32 -8.05
C VAL A 38 -1.27 -11.44 -8.91
N GLY A 39 -0.06 -11.91 -8.58
CA GLY A 39 0.67 -12.90 -9.36
C GLY A 39 1.26 -12.30 -10.64
N TYR A 40 2.48 -12.70 -11.00
CA TYR A 40 3.19 -12.08 -12.12
C TYR A 40 2.51 -12.26 -13.49
N ALA A 41 1.61 -13.24 -13.61
CA ALA A 41 0.82 -13.47 -14.81
C ALA A 41 -0.14 -12.31 -15.14
N TRP A 42 -0.62 -11.57 -14.15
CA TRP A 42 -1.58 -10.48 -14.34
C TRP A 42 -0.98 -9.24 -14.98
N PHE A 43 0.31 -8.99 -14.78
CA PHE A 43 1.02 -7.91 -15.47
C PHE A 43 1.07 -8.09 -16.99
N LYS A 44 0.92 -9.33 -17.48
CA LYS A 44 0.79 -9.59 -18.92
C LYS A 44 -0.59 -9.23 -19.46
N LYS A 45 -1.63 -9.29 -18.62
CA LYS A 45 -3.02 -9.00 -19.00
C LYS A 45 -3.32 -7.50 -18.95
N GLU A 46 -2.85 -6.81 -17.91
CA GLU A 46 -3.09 -5.38 -17.73
C GLU A 46 -1.78 -4.65 -17.45
N ARG A 47 -1.33 -3.87 -18.44
CA ARG A 47 -0.07 -3.10 -18.34
C ARG A 47 -0.17 -1.95 -17.34
N MET A 48 -1.38 -1.44 -17.06
CA MET A 48 -1.54 -0.37 -16.09
C MET A 48 -1.18 -0.81 -14.66
N LEU A 49 -1.21 -2.12 -14.34
CA LEU A 49 -0.79 -2.64 -13.03
C LEU A 49 0.69 -2.43 -12.72
N TYR A 50 1.54 -2.19 -13.73
CA TYR A 50 2.93 -1.81 -13.50
C TYR A 50 3.06 -0.47 -12.77
N PHE A 51 2.08 0.44 -12.93
CA PHE A 51 2.13 1.75 -12.28
C PHE A 51 2.11 1.65 -10.74
N PRO A 52 1.10 1.03 -10.09
CA PRO A 52 1.11 0.85 -8.64
C PRO A 52 2.27 -0.03 -8.15
N PHE A 53 2.70 -1.03 -8.93
CA PHE A 53 3.81 -1.90 -8.55
C PHE A 53 5.16 -1.16 -8.52
N CYS A 54 5.53 -0.53 -9.64
CA CYS A 54 6.76 0.23 -9.76
C CYS A 54 6.72 1.49 -8.90
N GLY A 55 5.55 2.13 -8.77
CA GLY A 55 5.34 3.27 -7.88
C GLY A 55 5.69 2.92 -6.43
N GLY A 56 5.26 1.76 -5.94
CA GLY A 56 5.65 1.25 -4.62
C GLY A 56 7.17 1.10 -4.47
N ILE A 57 7.82 0.45 -5.44
CA ILE A 57 9.28 0.26 -5.43
C ILE A 57 10.01 1.61 -5.39
N VAL A 58 9.62 2.56 -6.25
CA VAL A 58 10.22 3.89 -6.31
C VAL A 58 10.07 4.62 -4.97
N VAL A 59 8.88 4.57 -4.37
CA VAL A 59 8.66 5.22 -3.07
C VAL A 59 9.48 4.55 -1.96
N PHE A 60 9.65 3.24 -1.96
CA PHE A 60 10.57 2.57 -1.03
C PHE A 60 12.01 3.03 -1.20
N PHE A 61 12.51 3.11 -2.44
CA PHE A 61 13.85 3.62 -2.70
C PHE A 61 14.03 5.07 -2.23
N ILE A 62 13.06 5.94 -2.53
CA ILE A 62 13.08 7.32 -2.05
C ILE A 62 13.10 7.35 -0.52
N ASN A 63 12.28 6.55 0.16
CA ASN A 63 12.26 6.49 1.62
C ASN A 63 13.56 5.92 2.21
N ILE A 64 14.22 4.97 1.56
CA ILE A 64 15.55 4.46 1.97
C ILE A 64 16.58 5.57 1.89
N VAL A 65 16.65 6.29 0.76
CA VAL A 65 17.60 7.39 0.56
C VAL A 65 17.32 8.51 1.57
N LEU A 66 16.05 8.89 1.74
CA LEU A 66 15.67 9.91 2.71
C LEU A 66 15.96 9.47 4.14
N ALA A 67 15.76 8.20 4.50
CA ALA A 67 16.09 7.70 5.83
C ALA A 67 17.60 7.79 6.11
N LEU A 68 18.45 7.48 5.13
CA LEU A 68 19.90 7.57 5.26
C LEU A 68 20.41 9.01 5.41
N LEU A 69 19.72 9.96 4.79
CA LEU A 69 20.09 11.39 4.82
C LEU A 69 19.38 12.17 5.95
N ALA A 70 18.38 11.58 6.58
CA ALA A 70 17.59 12.25 7.60
C ALA A 70 18.32 12.31 8.94
N GLU A 71 18.33 13.51 9.53
CA GLU A 71 18.63 13.70 10.94
C GLU A 71 17.38 13.44 11.78
N ILE A 72 17.55 12.89 12.98
CA ILE A 72 16.42 12.60 13.86
C ILE A 72 15.88 13.92 14.41
N PRO A 73 14.62 14.30 14.09
CA PRO A 73 14.06 15.57 14.51
C PRO A 73 13.77 15.58 16.02
N GLU A 74 13.61 16.78 16.58
CA GLU A 74 13.19 16.94 17.96
C GLU A 74 11.81 16.31 18.21
N TYR A 75 11.61 15.80 19.44
CA TYR A 75 10.44 15.00 19.81
C TYR A 75 9.09 15.66 19.45
N GLY A 76 8.94 16.96 19.69
CA GLY A 76 7.68 17.68 19.39
C GLY A 76 7.35 17.71 17.89
N ILE A 77 8.37 17.81 17.04
CA ILE A 77 8.22 17.76 15.59
C ILE A 77 7.88 16.32 15.15
N GLU A 78 8.59 15.33 15.71
CA GLU A 78 8.36 13.91 15.41
C GLU A 78 6.93 13.47 15.75
N VAL A 79 6.36 13.91 16.89
CA VAL A 79 4.95 13.65 17.24
C VAL A 79 3.98 14.19 16.18
N GLY A 80 4.26 15.38 15.64
CA GLY A 80 3.46 15.97 14.57
C GLY A 80 3.51 15.17 13.27
N ILE A 81 4.70 14.74 12.86
CA ILE A 81 4.90 13.92 11.64
C ILE A 81 4.28 12.54 11.84
N TYR A 82 4.46 11.94 13.00
CA TYR A 82 3.84 10.67 13.36
C TYR A 82 2.30 10.74 13.25
N GLY A 83 1.69 11.78 13.83
CA GLY A 83 0.25 12.01 13.72
C GLY A 83 -0.23 12.30 12.30
N PHE A 84 0.62 12.87 11.44
CA PHE A 84 0.32 13.01 10.01
C PHE A 84 0.20 11.65 9.32
N VAL A 85 1.12 10.71 9.57
CA VAL A 85 1.06 9.36 8.99
C VAL A 85 -0.23 8.64 9.42
N GLU A 86 -0.57 8.69 10.71
CA GLU A 86 -1.80 8.07 11.23
C GLU A 86 -3.06 8.65 10.60
N LYS A 87 -3.16 9.98 10.46
CA LYS A 87 -4.32 10.64 9.82
C LYS A 87 -4.49 10.19 8.38
N ASN A 88 -3.43 10.16 7.58
CA ASN A 88 -3.50 9.75 6.18
C ASN A 88 -3.84 8.26 6.04
N ALA A 89 -3.26 7.40 6.88
CA ALA A 89 -3.61 5.98 6.88
C ALA A 89 -5.07 5.75 7.33
N ALA A 90 -5.62 6.57 8.22
CA ALA A 90 -7.04 6.53 8.57
C ALA A 90 -7.92 6.95 7.40
N THR A 91 -7.52 7.96 6.63
CA THR A 91 -8.22 8.37 5.40
C THR A 91 -8.27 7.22 4.37
N VAL A 92 -7.15 6.52 4.14
CA VAL A 92 -7.14 5.37 3.22
C VAL A 92 -8.01 4.22 3.72
N ALA A 93 -8.05 3.97 5.03
CA ALA A 93 -8.94 2.99 5.63
C ALA A 93 -10.43 3.37 5.42
N LEU A 94 -10.77 4.65 5.57
CA LEU A 94 -12.13 5.14 5.33
C LEU A 94 -12.52 5.04 3.85
N LEU A 95 -11.62 5.39 2.94
CA LEU A 95 -11.83 5.30 1.49
C LEU A 95 -12.04 3.85 1.03
N THR A 96 -11.17 2.94 1.48
CA THR A 96 -11.29 1.51 1.16
C THR A 96 -12.61 0.92 1.66
N LEU A 97 -13.02 1.29 2.89
CA LEU A 97 -14.32 0.89 3.43
C LEU A 97 -15.49 1.47 2.61
N GLY A 98 -15.42 2.76 2.25
CA GLY A 98 -16.44 3.42 1.43
C GLY A 98 -16.58 2.78 0.06
N ILE A 99 -15.46 2.46 -0.60
CA ILE A 99 -15.44 1.73 -1.87
C ILE A 99 -16.05 0.34 -1.69
N ALA A 100 -15.66 -0.41 -0.66
CA ALA A 100 -16.20 -1.74 -0.40
C ALA A 100 -17.74 -1.71 -0.18
N VAL A 101 -18.26 -0.76 0.59
CA VAL A 101 -19.70 -0.59 0.81
C VAL A 101 -20.41 -0.19 -0.48
N PHE A 102 -19.88 0.80 -1.21
CA PHE A 102 -20.44 1.23 -2.50
C PHE A 102 -20.55 0.07 -3.49
N VAL A 103 -19.50 -0.74 -3.57
CA VAL A 103 -19.40 -1.96 -4.38
C VAL A 103 -20.48 -2.95 -3.96
N VAL A 104 -20.58 -3.31 -2.67
CA VAL A 104 -21.58 -4.26 -2.18
C VAL A 104 -23.02 -3.79 -2.47
N VAL A 105 -23.30 -2.50 -2.29
CA VAL A 105 -24.62 -1.91 -2.54
C VAL A 105 -24.96 -1.88 -4.03
N THR A 106 -24.00 -1.49 -4.88
CA THR A 106 -24.19 -1.39 -6.32
C THR A 106 -24.27 -2.77 -6.97
N PHE A 107 -23.43 -3.72 -6.54
CA PHE A 107 -23.43 -5.10 -7.06
C PHE A 107 -24.66 -5.91 -6.62
N LYS A 108 -25.33 -5.58 -5.51
CA LYS A 108 -26.65 -6.16 -5.18
C LYS A 108 -27.69 -5.94 -6.28
N LYS A 109 -27.59 -4.85 -7.04
CA LYS A 109 -28.46 -4.59 -8.21
C LYS A 109 -27.99 -5.32 -9.48
N HIS A 110 -26.75 -5.80 -9.53
CA HIS A 110 -26.12 -6.43 -10.69
C HIS A 110 -25.50 -7.78 -10.29
N ALA A 111 -26.31 -8.66 -9.68
CA ALA A 111 -25.87 -9.93 -9.08
C ALA A 111 -25.10 -10.88 -10.03
N LYS A 112 -25.24 -10.70 -11.36
CA LYS A 112 -24.47 -11.46 -12.37
C LYS A 112 -22.97 -11.10 -12.41
N ILE A 113 -22.57 -9.92 -11.95
CA ILE A 113 -21.16 -9.49 -12.03
C ILE A 113 -20.29 -10.21 -10.98
N LEU A 114 -20.87 -10.63 -9.85
CA LEU A 114 -20.14 -11.34 -8.78
C LEU A 114 -19.71 -12.77 -9.17
N ALA A 115 -20.24 -13.32 -10.27
CA ALA A 115 -19.85 -14.62 -10.79
C ALA A 115 -18.53 -14.60 -11.58
N HIS A 116 -18.01 -13.41 -11.90
CA HIS A 116 -16.76 -13.27 -12.63
C HIS A 116 -15.54 -13.26 -11.68
N ASP A 117 -14.53 -14.07 -12.01
CA ASP A 117 -13.28 -14.23 -11.24
C ASP A 117 -12.53 -12.90 -10.97
N ASN A 118 -12.81 -11.85 -11.76
CA ASN A 118 -12.21 -10.53 -11.64
C ASN A 118 -12.79 -9.70 -10.48
N SER A 119 -14.10 -9.78 -10.20
CA SER A 119 -14.74 -9.05 -9.10
C SER A 119 -14.26 -9.55 -7.73
N ARG A 120 -13.98 -10.86 -7.62
CA ARG A 120 -13.38 -11.45 -6.40
C ARG A 120 -11.99 -10.89 -6.15
N LYS A 121 -11.16 -10.76 -7.19
CA LYS A 121 -9.80 -10.19 -7.09
C LYS A 121 -9.83 -8.71 -6.72
N PHE A 122 -10.73 -7.94 -7.32
CA PHE A 122 -10.96 -6.56 -6.92
C PHE A 122 -11.28 -6.46 -5.42
N LEU A 123 -12.27 -7.22 -4.94
CA LEU A 123 -12.65 -7.19 -3.53
C LEU A 123 -11.51 -7.65 -2.60
N GLN A 124 -10.75 -8.66 -3.00
CA GLN A 124 -9.57 -9.13 -2.27
C GLN A 124 -8.51 -8.03 -2.14
N LEU A 125 -8.23 -7.27 -3.21
CA LEU A 125 -7.27 -6.17 -3.18
C LEU A 125 -7.78 -5.01 -2.31
N VAL A 126 -9.06 -4.64 -2.43
CA VAL A 126 -9.68 -3.61 -1.56
C VAL A 126 -9.59 -4.01 -0.09
N PHE A 127 -9.96 -5.26 0.24
CA PHE A 127 -9.93 -5.73 1.61
C PHE A 127 -8.50 -5.82 2.16
N THR A 128 -7.54 -6.27 1.34
CA THR A 128 -6.14 -6.32 1.74
C THR A 128 -5.57 -4.93 1.96
N SER A 129 -5.90 -3.98 1.09
CA SER A 129 -5.57 -2.57 1.30
C SER A 129 -6.16 -2.03 2.61
N PHE A 130 -7.44 -2.32 2.89
CA PHE A 130 -8.08 -1.93 4.14
C PHE A 130 -7.33 -2.48 5.37
N LEU A 131 -7.05 -3.80 5.39
CA LEU A 131 -6.34 -4.43 6.50
C LEU A 131 -4.96 -3.81 6.73
N LEU A 132 -4.19 -3.59 5.68
CA LEU A 132 -2.88 -2.95 5.77
C LEU A 132 -2.98 -1.50 6.26
N SER A 133 -4.01 -0.76 5.83
CA SER A 133 -4.26 0.59 6.31
C SER A 133 -4.57 0.61 7.81
N VAL A 134 -5.37 -0.34 8.29
CA VAL A 134 -5.67 -0.49 9.72
C VAL A 134 -4.40 -0.79 10.52
N LEU A 135 -3.52 -1.67 10.01
CA LEU A 135 -2.22 -1.94 10.64
C LEU A 135 -1.37 -0.68 10.79
N GLY A 136 -1.41 0.23 9.81
CA GLY A 136 -0.72 1.52 9.89
C GLY A 136 -1.27 2.48 10.95
N VAL A 137 -2.56 2.37 11.30
CA VAL A 137 -3.24 3.27 12.25
C VAL A 137 -3.36 2.65 13.65
N LEU A 138 -2.98 1.39 13.84
CA LEU A 138 -3.17 0.70 15.13
C LEU A 138 -2.66 1.55 16.32
N PRO A 139 -3.51 1.78 17.33
CA PRO A 139 -3.14 2.62 18.46
C PRO A 139 -1.98 1.96 19.20
N LEU A 140 -0.97 2.76 19.52
CA LEU A 140 0.13 2.29 20.35
C LEU A 140 -0.34 2.29 21.81
N TYR A 141 -0.33 1.11 22.43
CA TYR A 141 -0.56 0.98 23.87
C TYR A 141 0.54 1.67 24.70
N TRP A 142 1.70 1.90 24.11
CA TRP A 142 2.84 2.55 24.73
C TRP A 142 3.51 3.52 23.76
N VAL A 143 3.59 4.80 24.15
CA VAL A 143 4.31 5.84 23.39
C VAL A 143 5.67 6.06 24.03
N PRO A 144 6.78 5.82 23.32
CA PRO A 144 8.12 5.98 23.87
C PRO A 144 8.42 7.46 24.14
N GLN A 145 9.08 7.74 25.27
CA GLN A 145 9.55 9.09 25.64
C GLN A 145 10.86 9.49 24.93
N VAL A 146 11.48 8.55 24.20
CA VAL A 146 12.75 8.75 23.51
C VAL A 146 12.49 8.98 22.01
N PHE A 147 13.03 10.07 21.47
CA PHE A 147 12.87 10.51 20.08
C PHE A 147 13.17 9.41 19.05
N GLY A 148 14.28 8.66 19.20
CA GLY A 148 14.65 7.61 18.24
C GLY A 148 13.65 6.46 18.11
N TRP A 149 12.98 6.07 19.21
CA TRP A 149 11.95 5.03 19.17
C TRP A 149 10.67 5.52 18.50
N LEU A 150 10.31 6.79 18.70
CA LEU A 150 9.15 7.39 18.04
C LEU A 150 9.37 7.48 16.52
N THR A 151 10.57 7.89 16.10
CA THR A 151 11.00 7.88 14.69
C THR A 151 10.92 6.48 14.08
N THR A 152 11.40 5.47 14.81
CA THR A 152 11.32 4.06 14.38
C THR A 152 9.87 3.61 14.16
N LEU A 153 8.98 3.95 15.08
CA LEU A 153 7.56 3.61 14.99
C LEU A 153 6.87 4.31 13.82
N ARG A 154 7.21 5.58 13.54
CA ARG A 154 6.73 6.28 12.34
C ARG A 154 7.10 5.51 11.07
N HIS A 155 8.37 5.12 10.94
CA HIS A 155 8.82 4.37 9.78
C HIS A 155 8.14 3.00 9.67
N LEU A 156 7.97 2.30 10.80
CA LEU A 156 7.25 1.02 10.86
C LEU A 156 5.80 1.14 10.38
N LYS A 157 5.10 2.22 10.76
CA LYS A 157 3.72 2.50 10.31
C LYS A 157 3.61 2.98 8.87
N THR A 158 4.67 3.60 8.35
CA THR A 158 4.71 4.10 6.98
C THR A 158 4.69 2.94 5.97
N VAL A 159 5.33 1.81 6.25
CA VAL A 159 5.37 0.65 5.35
C VAL A 159 3.97 0.08 5.02
N PRO A 160 3.12 -0.31 5.99
CA PRO A 160 1.79 -0.82 5.70
C PRO A 160 0.87 0.25 5.09
N PHE A 161 1.06 1.53 5.42
CA PHE A 161 0.37 2.64 4.75
C PHE A 161 0.74 2.74 3.26
N LEU A 162 2.02 2.64 2.91
CA LEU A 162 2.44 2.64 1.51
C LEU A 162 1.84 1.45 0.76
N TYR A 163 1.83 0.27 1.38
CA TYR A 163 1.21 -0.88 0.75
C TYR A 163 -0.28 -0.69 0.50
N SER A 164 -1.04 -0.18 1.48
CA SER A 164 -2.47 0.04 1.31
C SER A 164 -2.75 0.99 0.16
N LEU A 165 -2.01 2.11 0.08
CA LEU A 165 -2.18 3.09 -0.98
C LEU A 165 -2.00 2.49 -2.39
N PHE A 166 -0.90 1.76 -2.61
CA PHE A 166 -0.60 1.21 -3.93
C PHE A 166 -1.46 -0.01 -4.29
N ILE A 167 -1.82 -0.85 -3.30
CA ILE A 167 -2.75 -1.97 -3.51
C ILE A 167 -4.16 -1.45 -3.82
N LEU A 168 -4.60 -0.36 -3.17
CA LEU A 168 -5.85 0.31 -3.51
C LEU A 168 -5.82 0.82 -4.95
N GLY A 169 -4.72 1.47 -5.36
CA GLY A 169 -4.52 1.88 -6.75
C GLY A 169 -4.64 0.71 -7.73
N ALA A 170 -4.03 -0.43 -7.41
CA ALA A 170 -4.16 -1.65 -8.20
C ALA A 170 -5.61 -2.16 -8.27
N ALA A 171 -6.34 -2.14 -7.15
CA ALA A 171 -7.75 -2.51 -7.11
C ALA A 171 -8.58 -1.63 -8.05
N MET A 172 -8.35 -0.31 -8.04
CA MET A 172 -9.06 0.63 -8.92
C MET A 172 -8.78 0.35 -10.40
N ILE A 173 -7.55 -0.02 -10.76
CA ILE A 173 -7.20 -0.39 -12.13
C ILE A 173 -7.93 -1.67 -12.55
N VAL A 174 -7.98 -2.68 -11.68
CA VAL A 174 -8.74 -3.93 -11.95
C VAL A 174 -10.23 -3.63 -12.15
N TYR A 175 -10.80 -2.75 -11.34
CA TYR A 175 -12.20 -2.34 -11.46
C TYR A 175 -12.49 -1.61 -12.79
N LEU A 176 -11.63 -0.65 -13.17
CA LEU A 176 -11.77 0.08 -14.43
C LEU A 176 -11.63 -0.83 -15.65
N HIS A 177 -10.72 -1.80 -15.60
CA HIS A 177 -10.56 -2.79 -16.66
C HIS A 177 -11.84 -3.63 -16.83
N GLU A 178 -12.46 -4.03 -15.73
CA GLU A 178 -13.71 -4.81 -15.75
C GLU A 178 -14.89 -4.01 -16.31
N ILE A 179 -15.03 -2.73 -15.94
CA ILE A 179 -16.05 -1.85 -16.54
C ILE A 179 -15.84 -1.72 -18.04
N LYS A 180 -14.61 -1.39 -18.48
CA LYS A 180 -14.29 -1.21 -19.90
C LYS A 180 -14.61 -2.46 -20.73
N LYS A 181 -14.35 -3.64 -20.16
CA LYS A 181 -14.65 -4.92 -20.80
C LYS A 181 -16.15 -5.16 -20.93
N ASN A 182 -16.93 -4.83 -19.90
CA ASN A 182 -18.39 -5.02 -19.91
C ASN A 182 -19.13 -3.95 -20.74
N ASP A 183 -18.56 -2.76 -20.91
CA ASP A 183 -19.11 -1.69 -21.76
C ASP A 183 -18.76 -1.85 -23.25
N SER A 184 -17.84 -2.77 -23.60
CA SER A 184 -17.53 -3.07 -25.01
C SER A 184 -18.61 -4.02 -25.55
N PRO A 185 -19.52 -3.57 -26.45
CA PRO A 185 -20.51 -4.45 -27.03
C PRO A 185 -19.80 -5.53 -27.84
N LEU A 186 -20.32 -6.77 -27.74
CA LEU A 186 -19.95 -7.92 -28.55
C LEU A 186 -19.62 -7.49 -29.98
N LEU A 187 -18.33 -7.44 -30.34
CA LEU A 187 -17.99 -7.72 -31.72
C LEU A 187 -18.49 -9.15 -31.95
N PRO A 188 -19.39 -9.40 -32.91
CA PRO A 188 -19.74 -10.77 -33.24
C PRO A 188 -18.42 -11.47 -33.51
N SER A 189 -18.19 -12.58 -32.80
CA SER A 189 -17.31 -13.61 -33.31
C SER A 189 -17.79 -13.83 -34.73
N GLY A 190 -16.95 -13.51 -35.71
CA GLY A 190 -17.21 -13.92 -37.07
C GLY A 190 -17.41 -15.42 -36.99
N ASP A 191 -18.66 -15.83 -37.18
CA ASP A 191 -18.97 -17.18 -37.59
C ASP A 191 -18.12 -17.33 -38.86
N GLU A 192 -17.02 -18.10 -38.75
CA GLU A 192 -16.38 -18.65 -39.92
C GLU A 192 -17.48 -19.52 -40.55
N GLU A 193 -18.09 -18.94 -41.57
CA GLU A 193 -19.00 -19.61 -42.48
C GLU A 193 -18.32 -20.90 -42.92
N ASP A 194 -18.95 -22.02 -42.58
CA ASP A 194 -18.81 -23.25 -43.33
C ASP A 194 -19.11 -22.92 -44.80
N GLU A 195 -18.06 -22.82 -45.63
CA GLU A 195 -18.18 -22.94 -47.07
C GLU A 195 -17.63 -24.30 -47.50
N ASP A 196 -18.49 -25.02 -48.22
CA ASP A 196 -18.41 -26.40 -48.71
C ASP A 196 -17.14 -26.78 -49.49
#